data_AF-A0A816QKL8-F1
#
_entry.id   AF-A0A816QKL8-F1
#
_cell.length_a   1.000
_cell.length_b   1.000
_cell.length_c   1.000
_cell.angle_alpha   90.00
_cell.angle_beta   90.00
_cell.angle_gamma   90.00
#
_symmetry.space_group_name_H-M   'P 1'
#
loop_
_entity.id
_entity.type
_entity.pdbx_description
1 polymer ?
#
loop_
_entity_poly.entity_id
_entity_poly.type
_entity_poly.pdbx_seq_one_letter_code
_entity_poly.pdbx_strand_id
1 'polypeptide(L)'
;MLFNEQNMDEIIRKIRTIHQTTIDQRSIGLTEYLAEFFQFIKQQTNLSNVFYLLTKLLRDYVDRAALKIEFLKANCLETNSDILISEIDNEDNIISILQFICELLVNSENVQEKFLHFNGYEKIFHFLCHVHSPSIEFLNQFLVLMIEKTTLQIDSSLTPVDIFVHFINPRITVILIHWIPYLTNISLQHHIIHSI
;
A
#
# COMPACT_ATOMS: atom_id res chain seq x y z
N MET A 1 -21.73 -14.34 2.11
CA MET A 1 -20.86 -15.54 1.89
C MET A 1 -20.02 -15.74 3.15
N LEU A 2 -19.68 -16.96 3.58
CA LEU A 2 -18.90 -17.15 4.81
C LEU A 2 -17.40 -17.02 4.53
N PHE A 3 -16.82 -15.89 4.94
CA PHE A 3 -15.37 -15.70 4.97
C PHE A 3 -14.77 -16.45 6.17
N ASN A 4 -13.60 -17.07 5.98
CA ASN A 4 -12.88 -17.83 7.01
C ASN A 4 -11.37 -17.69 6.76
N GLU A 5 -10.54 -17.61 7.80
CA GLU A 5 -9.08 -17.58 7.64
C GLU A 5 -8.54 -18.83 6.91
N GLN A 6 -9.18 -19.99 7.11
CA GLN A 6 -8.76 -21.27 6.52
C GLN A 6 -8.91 -21.33 4.98
N ASN A 7 -9.70 -20.44 4.38
CA ASN A 7 -9.93 -20.41 2.93
C ASN A 7 -9.54 -19.07 2.29
N MET A 8 -8.62 -18.33 2.91
CA MET A 8 -8.21 -16.99 2.45
C MET A 8 -7.69 -16.97 1.00
N ASP A 9 -6.86 -17.95 0.62
CA ASP A 9 -6.39 -18.08 -0.78
C ASP A 9 -7.55 -18.25 -1.76
N GLU A 10 -8.58 -19.01 -1.38
CA GLU A 10 -9.75 -19.23 -2.22
C GLU A 10 -10.61 -17.96 -2.31
N ILE A 11 -10.78 -17.24 -1.20
CA ILE A 11 -11.46 -15.95 -1.14
C ILE A 11 -10.79 -14.94 -2.09
N ILE A 12 -9.46 -14.81 -2.00
CA ILE A 12 -8.69 -13.88 -2.84
C ILE A 12 -8.72 -14.31 -4.31
N ARG A 13 -8.67 -15.63 -4.58
CA ARG A 13 -8.88 -16.14 -5.94
C ARG A 13 -10.27 -15.81 -6.48
N LYS A 14 -11.31 -15.79 -5.63
CA LYS A 14 -12.67 -15.40 -6.04
C LYS A 14 -12.80 -13.93 -6.42
N ILE A 15 -12.03 -13.03 -5.79
CA ILE A 15 -11.95 -11.61 -6.22
C ILE A 15 -11.60 -11.56 -7.72
N ARG A 16 -10.55 -12.30 -8.12
CA ARG A 16 -10.14 -12.42 -9.52
C ARG A 16 -11.26 -13.00 -10.39
N THR A 17 -11.84 -14.12 -9.97
CA THR A 17 -12.90 -14.80 -10.74
C THR A 17 -14.08 -13.86 -10.98
N ILE A 18 -14.58 -13.19 -9.93
CA ILE A 18 -15.71 -12.25 -10.03
C ILE A 18 -15.34 -11.07 -10.92
N HIS A 19 -14.13 -10.52 -10.82
CA HIS A 19 -13.68 -9.43 -11.69
C HIS A 19 -13.66 -9.85 -13.17
N GLN A 20 -13.29 -11.10 -13.47
CA GLN A 20 -13.20 -11.60 -14.84
C GLN A 20 -14.55 -12.01 -15.43
N THR A 21 -15.55 -12.36 -14.62
CA THR A 21 -16.90 -12.63 -15.13
C THR A 21 -17.54 -11.34 -15.64
N THR A 22 -18.18 -11.42 -16.80
CA THR A 22 -18.97 -10.33 -17.37
C THR A 22 -20.11 -9.95 -16.43
N ILE A 23 -20.49 -8.67 -16.41
CA ILE A 23 -21.54 -8.13 -15.52
C ILE A 23 -22.83 -8.96 -15.60
N ASP A 24 -23.23 -9.38 -16.80
CA ASP A 24 -24.44 -10.18 -17.05
C ASP A 24 -24.39 -11.61 -16.47
N GLN A 25 -23.21 -12.08 -16.07
CA GLN A 25 -22.97 -13.42 -15.52
C GLN A 25 -22.62 -13.39 -14.02
N ARG A 26 -22.58 -12.21 -13.40
CA ARG A 26 -22.23 -12.10 -11.99
C ARG A 26 -23.46 -12.34 -11.12
N SER A 27 -23.37 -13.35 -10.25
CA SER A 27 -24.34 -13.54 -9.16
C SER A 27 -24.14 -12.57 -8.00
N ILE A 28 -22.97 -11.93 -7.91
CA ILE A 28 -22.54 -11.02 -6.83
C ILE A 28 -21.71 -9.90 -7.46
N GLY A 29 -21.97 -8.64 -7.12
CA GLY A 29 -21.14 -7.51 -7.54
C GLY A 29 -19.81 -7.49 -6.80
N LEU A 30 -18.73 -7.23 -7.53
CA LEU A 30 -17.39 -7.26 -6.96
C LEU A 30 -17.19 -6.22 -5.85
N THR A 31 -17.72 -5.01 -6.05
CA THR A 31 -17.67 -3.94 -5.05
C THR A 31 -18.34 -4.37 -3.74
N GLU A 32 -19.53 -5.00 -3.78
CA GLU A 32 -20.21 -5.47 -2.56
C GLU A 32 -19.41 -6.59 -1.88
N TYR A 33 -18.91 -7.54 -2.68
CA TYR A 33 -18.08 -8.64 -2.18
C TYR A 33 -16.82 -8.13 -1.47
N LEU A 34 -16.14 -7.15 -2.08
CA LEU A 34 -14.96 -6.52 -1.50
C LEU A 34 -15.31 -5.75 -0.22
N ALA A 35 -16.44 -5.04 -0.19
CA ALA A 35 -16.88 -4.32 1.01
C ALA A 35 -17.13 -5.29 2.19
N GLU A 36 -17.83 -6.41 1.95
CA GLU A 36 -18.00 -7.46 2.98
C GLU A 36 -16.65 -8.07 3.40
N PHE A 37 -15.77 -8.33 2.44
CA PHE A 37 -14.44 -8.88 2.69
C PHE A 37 -13.59 -7.96 3.58
N PHE A 38 -13.54 -6.66 3.29
CA PHE A 38 -12.79 -5.70 4.11
C PHE A 38 -13.36 -5.53 5.52
N GLN A 39 -14.69 -5.61 5.68
CA GLN A 39 -15.31 -5.66 7.01
C GLN A 39 -14.98 -6.93 7.77
N PHE A 40 -14.87 -8.07 7.07
CA PHE A 40 -14.42 -9.32 7.67
C PHE A 40 -12.95 -9.26 8.10
N ILE A 41 -12.06 -8.69 7.27
CA ILE A 41 -10.63 -8.57 7.58
C ILE A 41 -10.41 -7.80 8.89
N LYS A 42 -11.17 -6.73 9.14
CA LYS A 42 -11.11 -5.96 10.40
C LYS A 42 -11.25 -6.79 11.68
N GLN A 43 -11.82 -7.98 11.58
CA GLN A 43 -12.08 -8.87 12.72
C GLN A 43 -11.06 -10.02 12.82
N GLN A 44 -10.09 -10.09 11.90
CA GLN A 44 -9.11 -11.18 11.84
C GLN A 44 -7.85 -10.85 12.63
N THR A 45 -7.10 -11.90 12.99
CA THR A 45 -5.84 -11.75 13.74
C THR A 45 -4.61 -11.88 12.85
N ASN A 46 -4.69 -12.72 11.80
CA ASN A 46 -3.58 -12.94 10.87
C ASN A 46 -3.68 -12.04 9.64
N LEU A 47 -3.52 -10.73 9.86
CA LEU A 47 -3.66 -9.71 8.80
C LEU A 47 -2.50 -9.73 7.81
N SER A 48 -1.26 -9.99 8.28
CA SER A 48 -0.07 -9.98 7.44
C SER A 48 -0.17 -10.90 6.23
N ASN A 49 -0.66 -12.14 6.43
CA ASN A 49 -0.88 -13.07 5.32
C ASN A 49 -1.96 -12.59 4.34
N VAL A 50 -3.05 -11.99 4.85
CA VAL A 50 -4.13 -11.47 4.00
C VAL A 50 -3.63 -10.36 3.09
N PHE A 51 -2.92 -9.37 3.66
CA PHE A 51 -2.39 -8.25 2.90
C PHE A 51 -1.27 -8.66 1.94
N TYR A 52 -0.46 -9.65 2.30
CA TYR A 52 0.49 -10.27 1.37
C TYR A 52 -0.21 -10.86 0.14
N LEU A 53 -1.27 -11.64 0.34
CA LEU A 53 -2.03 -12.25 -0.76
C LEU A 53 -2.76 -11.21 -1.63
N LEU A 54 -3.28 -10.14 -1.03
CA LEU A 54 -3.88 -9.02 -1.78
C LEU A 54 -2.84 -8.25 -2.61
N THR A 55 -1.66 -8.03 -2.05
CA THR A 55 -0.52 -7.42 -2.76
C THR A 55 -0.14 -8.29 -3.96
N LYS A 56 -0.02 -9.60 -3.74
CA LYS A 56 0.26 -10.56 -4.82
C LYS A 56 -0.82 -10.55 -5.90
N LEU A 57 -2.10 -10.48 -5.52
CA LEU A 57 -3.20 -10.36 -6.47
C LEU A 57 -3.03 -9.14 -7.38
N LEU A 58 -2.70 -7.97 -6.83
CA LEU A 58 -2.49 -6.75 -7.63
C LEU A 58 -1.26 -6.83 -8.55
N ARG A 59 -0.20 -7.52 -8.13
CA ARG A 59 1.01 -7.73 -8.94
C ARG A 59 0.79 -8.69 -10.10
N ASP A 60 0.12 -9.81 -9.82
CA ASP A 60 -0.02 -10.92 -10.78
C ASP A 60 -1.21 -10.73 -11.73
N TYR A 61 -2.11 -9.77 -11.45
CA TYR A 61 -3.34 -9.60 -12.21
C TYR A 61 -3.19 -8.62 -13.38
N VAL A 62 -3.53 -9.10 -14.58
CA VAL A 62 -3.40 -8.33 -15.84
C VAL A 62 -4.21 -7.03 -15.81
N ASP A 63 -5.45 -7.09 -15.31
CA ASP A 63 -6.34 -5.92 -15.26
C ASP A 63 -6.34 -5.26 -13.88
N ARG A 64 -5.13 -5.13 -13.29
CA ARG A 64 -4.95 -4.53 -11.96
C ARG A 64 -5.46 -3.09 -11.88
N ALA A 65 -5.44 -2.33 -12.98
CA ALA A 65 -5.92 -0.95 -12.99
C ALA A 65 -7.42 -0.88 -12.68
N ALA A 66 -8.25 -1.69 -13.36
CA ALA A 66 -9.68 -1.78 -13.08
C ALA A 66 -9.95 -2.35 -11.68
N LEU A 67 -9.19 -3.38 -11.27
CA LEU A 67 -9.34 -3.99 -9.96
C LEU A 67 -9.07 -2.99 -8.82
N LYS A 68 -8.05 -2.12 -8.96
CA LYS A 68 -7.78 -1.03 -8.01
C LYS A 68 -8.96 -0.07 -7.83
N ILE A 69 -9.68 0.23 -8.92
CA ILE A 69 -10.89 1.06 -8.85
C ILE A 69 -12.00 0.36 -8.06
N GLU A 70 -12.16 -0.96 -8.22
CA GLU A 70 -13.12 -1.74 -7.44
C GLU A 70 -12.76 -1.79 -5.95
N PHE A 71 -11.47 -1.89 -5.62
CA PHE A 71 -10.98 -1.72 -4.25
C PHE A 71 -11.36 -0.36 -3.66
N LEU A 72 -11.19 0.73 -4.41
CA LEU A 72 -11.58 2.06 -3.95
C LEU A 72 -13.08 2.20 -3.73
N LYS A 73 -13.91 1.69 -4.66
CA LYS A 73 -15.37 1.70 -4.50
C LYS A 73 -15.83 0.95 -3.25
N ALA A 74 -15.05 -0.05 -2.82
CA ALA A 74 -15.30 -0.82 -1.62
C ALA A 74 -14.78 -0.15 -0.33
N ASN A 75 -14.38 1.13 -0.37
CA ASN A 75 -13.84 1.88 0.78
C ASN A 75 -12.62 1.21 1.43
N CYS A 76 -11.73 0.64 0.60
CA CYS A 76 -10.56 -0.05 1.12
C CYS A 76 -9.60 0.88 1.87
N LEU A 77 -9.50 2.17 1.49
CA LEU A 77 -8.58 3.12 2.12
C LEU A 77 -9.03 3.46 3.55
N GLU A 78 -10.31 3.74 3.73
CA GLU A 78 -10.93 3.97 5.03
C GLU A 78 -10.76 2.73 5.92
N THR A 79 -11.05 1.55 5.37
CA THR A 79 -10.94 0.29 6.12
C THR A 79 -9.50 0.05 6.56
N ASN A 80 -8.52 0.20 5.67
CA ASN A 80 -7.11 0.00 6.02
C ASN A 80 -6.61 1.04 7.02
N SER A 81 -7.11 2.28 6.96
CA SER A 81 -6.81 3.29 7.98
C SER A 81 -7.29 2.84 9.36
N ASP A 82 -8.49 2.28 9.46
CA ASP A 82 -9.03 1.78 10.73
C ASP A 82 -8.25 0.57 11.24
N ILE A 83 -7.86 -0.35 10.33
CA ILE A 83 -7.04 -1.52 10.68
C ILE A 83 -5.65 -1.10 11.17
N LEU A 84 -5.02 -0.10 10.54
CA LEU A 84 -3.72 0.42 10.98
C LEU A 84 -3.79 0.99 12.41
N ILE A 85 -4.91 1.61 12.79
CA ILE A 85 -5.12 2.08 14.17
C ILE A 85 -5.17 0.91 15.15
N SER A 86 -5.84 -0.19 14.80
CA SER A 86 -5.92 -1.36 15.70
C SER A 86 -4.61 -2.14 15.79
N GLU A 87 -3.78 -2.07 14.74
CA GLU A 87 -2.51 -2.81 14.63
C GLU A 87 -1.28 -1.95 14.94
N ILE A 88 -1.44 -0.81 15.62
CA ILE A 88 -0.36 0.16 15.85
C ILE A 88 0.88 -0.41 16.56
N ASP A 89 0.71 -1.49 17.32
CA ASP A 89 1.77 -2.18 18.06
C ASP A 89 2.30 -3.44 17.34
N ASN A 90 1.81 -3.75 16.13
CA ASN A 90 2.18 -4.93 15.36
C ASN A 90 2.88 -4.54 14.05
N GLU A 91 4.20 -4.41 14.13
CA GLU A 91 5.05 -3.97 13.02
C GLU A 91 4.86 -4.81 11.74
N ASP A 92 4.74 -6.14 11.85
CA ASP A 92 4.54 -7.02 10.70
C ASP A 92 3.22 -6.73 9.97
N ASN A 93 2.15 -6.52 10.74
CA ASN A 93 0.85 -6.16 10.17
C ASN A 93 0.91 -4.78 9.52
N ILE A 94 1.51 -3.78 10.18
CA ILE A 94 1.70 -2.44 9.60
C ILE A 94 2.45 -2.52 8.27
N ILE A 95 3.61 -3.18 8.24
CA ILE A 95 4.42 -3.32 7.03
C ILE A 95 3.59 -3.95 5.90
N SER A 96 2.88 -5.05 6.16
CA SER A 96 2.09 -5.74 5.14
C SER A 96 0.95 -4.89 4.58
N ILE A 97 0.26 -4.12 5.44
CA ILE A 97 -0.82 -3.21 5.04
C ILE A 97 -0.24 -2.07 4.20
N LEU A 98 0.88 -1.49 4.62
CA LEU A 98 1.54 -0.42 3.89
C LEU A 98 2.06 -0.91 2.53
N GLN A 99 2.59 -2.13 2.43
CA GLN A 99 2.95 -2.75 1.15
C GLN A 99 1.75 -2.91 0.22
N PHE A 100 0.60 -3.35 0.76
CA PHE A 100 -0.64 -3.42 -0.02
C PHE A 100 -1.08 -2.05 -0.52
N ILE A 101 -1.09 -1.03 0.34
CA ILE A 101 -1.46 0.33 -0.07
C ILE A 101 -0.46 0.85 -1.10
N CYS A 102 0.82 0.54 -0.93
CA CYS A 102 1.84 0.90 -1.91
C CYS A 102 1.52 0.32 -3.28
N GLU A 103 1.27 -0.98 -3.34
CA GLU A 103 0.90 -1.66 -4.58
C GLU A 103 -0.41 -1.12 -5.16
N LEU A 104 -1.38 -0.71 -4.33
CA LEU A 104 -2.61 -0.06 -4.78
C LEU A 104 -2.32 1.26 -5.50
N LEU A 105 -1.39 2.06 -5.00
CA LEU A 105 -1.06 3.40 -5.54
C LEU A 105 -0.13 3.37 -6.77
N VAL A 106 0.73 2.36 -6.90
CA VAL A 106 1.73 2.29 -7.99
C VAL A 106 1.05 2.36 -9.37
N ASN A 107 1.55 3.21 -10.26
CA ASN A 107 1.09 3.34 -11.66
C ASN A 107 -0.42 3.60 -11.80
N SER A 108 -1.04 4.35 -10.88
CA SER A 108 -2.47 4.65 -10.93
C SER A 108 -2.81 6.05 -10.45
N GLU A 109 -2.73 7.03 -11.36
CA GLU A 109 -2.96 8.46 -11.07
C GLU A 109 -4.32 8.71 -10.40
N ASN A 110 -5.40 8.10 -10.90
CA ASN A 110 -6.74 8.24 -10.32
C ASN A 110 -6.80 7.75 -8.86
N VAL A 111 -6.07 6.67 -8.54
CA VAL A 111 -6.03 6.12 -7.18
C VAL A 111 -5.21 7.04 -6.27
N GLN A 112 -4.08 7.55 -6.78
CA GLN A 112 -3.24 8.52 -6.07
C GLN A 112 -4.00 9.82 -5.77
N GLU A 113 -4.79 10.33 -6.71
CA GLU A 113 -5.64 11.51 -6.50
C GLU A 113 -6.68 11.26 -5.40
N LYS A 114 -7.37 10.11 -5.42
CA LYS A 114 -8.32 9.73 -4.37
C LYS A 114 -7.63 9.58 -3.01
N PHE A 115 -6.44 8.99 -3.00
CA PHE A 115 -5.63 8.84 -1.80
C PHE A 115 -5.19 10.19 -1.22
N LEU A 116 -4.83 11.16 -2.08
CA LEU A 116 -4.53 12.52 -1.68
C LEU A 116 -5.75 13.22 -1.05
N HIS A 117 -6.92 13.15 -1.68
CA HIS A 117 -8.16 13.71 -1.14
C HIS A 117 -8.58 13.10 0.20
N PHE A 118 -8.19 11.85 0.46
CA PHE A 118 -8.41 11.16 1.74
C PHE A 118 -7.43 11.57 2.85
N ASN A 119 -6.49 12.50 2.57
CA ASN A 119 -5.32 12.79 3.40
C ASN A 119 -4.50 11.51 3.69
N GLY A 120 -4.46 10.59 2.72
CA GLY A 120 -3.91 9.25 2.89
C GLY A 120 -2.42 9.26 3.23
N TYR A 121 -1.64 10.15 2.61
CA TYR A 121 -0.22 10.27 2.91
C TYR A 121 0.01 10.60 4.39
N GLU A 122 -0.59 11.68 4.90
CA GLU A 122 -0.47 12.07 6.31
C GLU A 122 -0.86 10.94 7.27
N LYS A 123 -1.93 10.20 6.96
CA LYS A 123 -2.36 9.04 7.73
C LYS A 123 -1.32 7.92 7.74
N ILE A 124 -0.79 7.52 6.59
CA ILE A 124 0.24 6.48 6.53
C ILE A 124 1.52 6.91 7.25
N PHE A 125 1.92 8.17 7.11
CA PHE A 125 3.12 8.68 7.77
C PHE A 125 3.06 8.55 9.29
N HIS A 126 1.88 8.72 9.88
CA HIS A 126 1.68 8.50 11.30
C HIS A 126 2.09 7.07 11.72
N PHE A 127 1.71 6.07 10.92
CA PHE A 127 2.01 4.65 11.21
C PHE A 127 3.45 4.25 10.90
N LEU A 128 4.14 4.95 9.99
CA LEU A 128 5.56 4.70 9.75
C LEU A 128 6.41 4.94 11.00
N CYS A 129 6.03 5.84 11.90
CA CYS A 129 6.77 6.02 13.15
C CYS A 129 6.82 4.75 14.04
N HIS A 130 5.95 3.77 13.77
CA HIS A 130 5.86 2.49 14.48
C HIS A 130 6.60 1.33 13.79
N VAL A 131 7.25 1.58 12.65
CA VAL A 131 8.10 0.58 11.98
C VAL A 131 9.55 0.89 12.30
N HIS A 132 10.18 0.03 13.11
CA HIS A 132 11.52 0.27 13.66
C HIS A 132 12.63 -0.36 12.82
N SER A 133 12.33 -1.40 12.05
CA SER A 133 13.32 -2.11 11.23
C SER A 133 12.80 -2.34 9.80
N PRO A 134 12.49 -1.28 9.04
CA PRO A 134 11.97 -1.43 7.68
C PRO A 134 13.00 -2.12 6.78
N SER A 135 12.54 -3.07 5.95
CA SER A 135 13.41 -3.68 4.95
C SER A 135 13.74 -2.67 3.83
N ILE A 136 14.90 -2.84 3.19
CA ILE A 136 15.31 -1.98 2.05
C ILE A 136 14.27 -2.05 0.93
N GLU A 137 13.71 -3.22 0.65
CA GLU A 137 12.67 -3.37 -0.36
C GLU A 137 11.42 -2.54 -0.04
N PHE A 138 10.98 -2.56 1.22
CA PHE A 138 9.84 -1.76 1.67
C PHE A 138 10.12 -0.26 1.55
N LEU A 139 11.32 0.18 1.99
CA LEU A 139 11.75 1.57 1.85
C LEU A 139 11.72 2.02 0.38
N ASN A 140 12.24 1.20 -0.52
CA ASN A 140 12.28 1.53 -1.95
C ASN A 140 10.87 1.67 -2.53
N GLN A 141 9.98 0.72 -2.23
CA GLN A 141 8.58 0.77 -2.69
C GLN A 141 7.87 2.02 -2.17
N PHE A 142 8.08 2.35 -0.90
CA PHE A 142 7.47 3.51 -0.28
C PHE A 142 8.00 4.82 -0.87
N LEU A 143 9.31 4.97 -1.03
CA LEU A 143 9.95 6.17 -1.56
C LEU A 143 9.53 6.48 -3.01
N VAL A 144 9.39 5.44 -3.84
CA VAL A 144 8.89 5.58 -5.22
C VAL A 144 7.50 6.23 -5.27
N LEU A 145 6.63 5.88 -4.33
CA LEU A 145 5.26 6.40 -4.26
C LEU A 145 5.17 7.84 -3.76
N MET A 146 6.20 8.28 -3.05
CA MET A 146 6.28 9.64 -2.55
C MET A 146 6.75 10.64 -3.62
N ILE A 147 7.21 10.17 -4.78
CA ILE A 147 7.54 11.02 -5.93
C ILE A 147 6.23 11.41 -6.61
N GLU A 148 5.73 12.62 -6.32
CA GLU A 148 4.52 13.19 -6.93
C GLU A 148 4.62 13.41 -8.46
N LYS A 149 5.77 13.13 -9.09
CA LYS A 149 5.98 13.28 -10.53
C LYS A 149 6.26 11.96 -11.23
N THR A 150 5.31 11.56 -12.07
CA THR A 150 5.38 10.50 -13.10
C THR A 150 6.50 10.66 -14.14
N THR A 151 7.31 11.73 -14.05
CA THR A 151 8.39 12.04 -15.01
C THR A 151 9.77 11.56 -14.59
N LEU A 152 9.96 11.09 -13.35
CA LEU A 152 11.19 10.37 -13.01
C LEU A 152 11.15 9.00 -13.70
N GLN A 153 11.97 8.84 -14.73
CA GLN A 153 12.34 7.51 -15.21
C GLN A 153 13.17 6.86 -14.12
N ILE A 154 12.49 6.12 -13.23
CA ILE A 154 13.13 5.31 -12.20
C ILE A 154 13.76 4.12 -12.93
N ASP A 155 15.00 4.28 -13.38
CA ASP A 155 15.78 3.15 -13.82
C ASP A 155 16.47 2.47 -12.62
N SER A 156 17.00 1.27 -12.84
CA SER A 156 17.65 0.47 -11.80
C SER A 156 18.95 1.11 -11.23
N SER A 157 19.37 2.26 -11.75
CA SER A 157 20.55 2.98 -11.27
C SER A 157 20.25 4.03 -10.20
N LEU A 158 19.00 4.48 -10.09
CA LEU A 158 18.59 5.45 -9.08
C LEU A 158 18.50 4.78 -7.70
N THR A 159 19.24 5.32 -6.76
CA THR A 159 19.17 4.89 -5.37
C THR A 159 17.97 5.54 -4.69
N PRO A 160 17.48 4.96 -3.58
CA PRO A 160 16.36 5.52 -2.82
C PRO A 160 16.62 6.95 -2.34
N VAL A 161 17.89 7.33 -2.24
CA VAL A 161 18.40 8.64 -1.83
C VAL A 161 18.33 9.67 -2.96
N ASP A 162 18.59 9.26 -4.20
CA ASP A 162 18.46 10.14 -5.37
C ASP A 162 17.00 10.57 -5.60
N ILE A 163 16.07 9.79 -5.06
CA ILE A 163 14.63 10.04 -5.08
C ILE A 163 14.21 11.10 -4.04
N PHE A 164 14.93 11.24 -2.93
CA PHE A 164 14.55 12.14 -1.83
C PHE A 164 14.47 13.62 -2.22
N VAL A 165 15.36 14.07 -3.10
CA VAL A 165 15.42 15.48 -3.55
C VAL A 165 14.22 15.89 -4.41
N HIS A 166 13.40 14.91 -4.81
CA HIS A 166 12.19 15.13 -5.59
C HIS A 166 10.91 15.17 -4.74
N PHE A 167 11.01 15.02 -3.42
CA PHE A 167 9.87 15.18 -2.52
C PHE A 167 9.47 16.64 -2.34
N ILE A 168 8.25 16.98 -2.73
CA ILE A 168 7.72 18.34 -2.65
C ILE A 168 7.03 18.59 -1.29
N ASN A 169 6.68 17.53 -0.54
CA ASN A 169 5.99 17.66 0.73
C ASN A 169 6.97 17.74 1.93
N PRO A 170 7.13 18.91 2.59
CA PRO A 170 8.12 19.09 3.65
C PRO A 170 7.83 18.29 4.93
N ARG A 171 6.57 17.93 5.21
CA ARG A 171 6.24 17.08 6.39
C ARG A 171 6.71 15.65 6.22
N ILE A 172 6.70 15.18 4.97
CA ILE A 172 7.10 13.83 4.55
C ILE A 172 8.61 13.67 4.66
N THR A 173 9.33 14.68 4.16
CA THR A 173 10.79 14.74 4.24
C THR A 173 11.29 14.64 5.68
N VAL A 174 10.65 15.34 6.63
CA VAL A 174 11.02 15.32 8.06
C VAL A 174 10.84 13.94 8.71
N ILE A 175 9.77 13.20 8.38
CA ILE A 175 9.54 11.87 8.96
C ILE A 175 10.52 10.85 8.36
N LEU A 176 10.76 10.92 7.06
CA LEU A 176 11.74 10.06 6.39
C LEU A 176 13.19 10.32 6.85
N ILE A 177 13.51 11.54 7.34
CA ILE A 177 14.80 11.82 8.00
C ILE A 177 15.03 10.89 9.20
N HIS A 178 13.98 10.56 9.97
CA HIS A 178 14.12 9.67 11.13
C HIS A 178 14.44 8.23 10.72
N TRP A 179 14.26 7.89 9.44
CA TRP A 179 14.54 6.58 8.86
C TRP A 179 15.91 6.51 8.16
N ILE A 180 16.59 7.65 8.02
CA ILE A 180 17.95 7.75 7.48
C ILE A 180 18.93 6.80 8.17
N PRO A 181 18.93 6.60 9.51
CA PRO A 181 19.86 5.66 10.16
C PRO A 181 19.76 4.22 9.67
N TYR A 182 18.60 3.81 9.12
CA TYR A 182 18.37 2.47 8.58
C TYR A 182 18.72 2.35 7.09
N LEU A 183 19.04 3.47 6.43
CA LEU A 183 19.65 3.45 5.11
C LEU A 183 21.09 2.95 5.28
N THR A 184 21.37 1.76 4.74
CA THR A 184 22.56 0.94 5.03
C THR A 184 23.92 1.56 4.66
N ASN A 185 23.95 2.77 4.10
CA ASN A 185 25.18 3.44 3.69
C ASN A 185 25.30 4.84 4.30
N ILE A 186 26.30 5.04 5.16
CA ILE A 186 26.59 6.32 5.84
C ILE A 186 26.80 7.48 4.86
N SER A 187 27.33 7.23 3.65
CA SER A 187 27.48 8.28 2.63
C SER A 187 26.14 8.73 2.05
N LEU A 188 25.18 7.81 1.95
CA LEU A 188 23.81 8.10 1.52
C LEU A 188 23.07 8.89 2.59
N GLN A 189 23.30 8.58 3.88
CA GLN A 189 22.75 9.32 5.00
C GLN A 189 23.20 10.79 5.00
N HIS A 190 24.50 11.03 4.81
CA HIS A 190 25.05 12.39 4.70
C HIS A 190 24.48 13.15 3.49
N HIS A 191 24.33 12.49 2.34
CA HIS A 191 23.78 13.14 1.15
C HIS A 191 22.36 13.65 1.39
N ILE A 192 21.47 12.83 1.95
CA ILE A 192 20.08 13.24 2.24
C ILE A 192 20.04 14.42 3.22
N ILE A 193 20.80 14.36 4.31
CA ILE A 193 20.83 15.44 5.33
C ILE A 193 21.25 16.78 4.71
N HIS A 194 22.15 16.77 3.72
CA HIS A 194 22.67 17.97 3.08
C HIS A 194 21.85 18.46 1.86
N SER A 195 20.89 17.67 1.37
CA SER A 195 20.05 18.02 0.22
C SER A 195 18.64 18.51 0.60
N ILE A 196 18.31 18.52 1.90
CA ILE A 196 17.09 19.09 2.50
C ILE A 196 17.37 20.53 2.93
#